data_AF-A0A933TJ39-F1
#
_entry.id   AF-A0A933TJ39-F1
#
_cell.length_a   1.000
_cell.length_b   1.000
_cell.length_c   1.000
_cell.angle_alpha   90.00
_cell.angle_beta   90.00
_cell.angle_gamma   90.00
#
_symmetry.space_group_name_H-M   'P 1'
#
loop_
_entity.id
_entity.type
_entity.pdbx_description
1 polymer ?
#
loop_
_entity_poly.entity_id
_entity_poly.type
_entity_poly.pdbx_seq_one_letter_code
_entity_poly.pdbx_strand_id
1 'polypeptide(L)'
;MSRLRSLLVDLSLSAASLLLFYLFCELVVFPLNLIHFPHRLQWRANDPLLLFTQSTRRHRLPKDYIAIVGDSHAAGVISDEAGLAKFSSLGRASDAYLFRKTGRDILALGQPGAGSLGGLVGTPIGTLEFFARTRLYRVPEPSVILAYFYEGNDLDDSIRELEQRYDGKSDAARFKDPAYFREFIEGVVLAEHPLHRVARDFRWYDNLLLARLIRNYAARSWANTSFKRPDLSRFFTRNSKPVLMNGLRPAPAPSPPPVNRVLVDGKEVGLPPALQSPALELTVPELERAAWVFEQSLKHLAGRFPKARVYTVYIPSPLSCYELASPKVSIERYHSRGELYDSRLVRPRSELIAGLIRKASERCRVPFIDARPAMRAEAEKRLIHGPRDWFHPNAIGYAVLGDAVLGGLERSR
;
A
#
# COMPACT_ATOMS: atom_id res chain seq x y z
N MET A 1 -63.75 -2.87 -4.33
CA MET A 1 -62.78 -2.13 -5.19
C MET A 1 -62.15 -0.91 -4.51
N SER A 2 -62.84 -0.14 -3.64
CA SER A 2 -62.24 1.04 -2.98
C SER A 2 -61.07 0.72 -2.03
N ARG A 3 -61.19 -0.33 -1.20
CA ARG A 3 -60.13 -0.77 -0.28
C ARG A 3 -58.85 -1.25 -0.97
N LEU A 4 -58.96 -1.90 -2.13
CA LEU A 4 -57.80 -2.32 -2.91
C LEU A 4 -57.09 -1.11 -3.54
N ARG A 5 -57.86 -0.12 -4.01
CA ARG A 5 -57.31 1.13 -4.53
C ARG A 5 -56.58 1.93 -3.44
N SER A 6 -57.18 2.09 -2.26
CA SER A 6 -56.53 2.78 -1.15
C SER A 6 -55.24 2.07 -0.73
N LEU A 7 -55.27 0.74 -0.60
CA LEU A 7 -54.08 -0.04 -0.28
C LEU A 7 -52.95 0.15 -1.31
N LEU A 8 -53.28 0.13 -2.62
CA LEU A 8 -52.29 0.36 -3.68
C LEU A 8 -51.71 1.78 -3.63
N VAL A 9 -52.53 2.79 -3.32
CA VAL A 9 -52.08 4.17 -3.15
C VAL A 9 -51.13 4.28 -1.95
N ASP A 10 -51.50 3.70 -0.80
CA ASP A 10 -50.69 3.73 0.42
C ASP A 10 -49.34 3.01 0.25
N LEU A 11 -49.35 1.85 -0.42
CA LEU A 11 -48.13 1.12 -0.78
C LEU A 11 -47.24 1.93 -1.74
N SER A 12 -47.85 2.58 -2.74
CA SER A 12 -47.11 3.41 -3.70
C SER A 12 -46.48 4.63 -3.03
N LEU A 13 -47.23 5.30 -2.14
CA LEU A 13 -46.72 6.44 -1.36
C LEU A 13 -45.60 6.02 -0.42
N SER A 14 -45.75 4.86 0.24
CA SER A 14 -44.71 4.31 1.11
C SER A 14 -43.43 3.98 0.33
N ALA A 15 -43.55 3.32 -0.82
CA ALA A 15 -42.43 2.99 -1.68
C ALA A 15 -41.73 4.26 -2.22
N ALA A 16 -42.51 5.24 -2.67
CA ALA A 16 -41.98 6.52 -3.13
C ALA A 16 -41.25 7.28 -2.01
N SER A 17 -41.81 7.28 -0.79
CA SER A 17 -41.19 7.92 0.37
C SER A 17 -39.86 7.28 0.76
N LEU A 18 -39.79 5.94 0.75
CA LEU A 18 -38.55 5.19 1.00
C LEU A 18 -37.50 5.48 -0.08
N LEU A 19 -37.89 5.53 -1.35
CA LEU A 19 -36.98 5.85 -2.45
C LEU A 19 -36.43 7.28 -2.31
N LEU A 20 -37.28 8.27 -2.02
CA LEU A 20 -36.86 9.65 -1.82
C LEU A 20 -35.94 9.79 -0.61
N PHE A 21 -36.25 9.12 0.50
CA PHE A 21 -35.38 9.10 1.68
C PHE A 21 -34.02 8.47 1.36
N TYR A 22 -34.00 7.34 0.66
CA TYR A 22 -32.75 6.72 0.21
C TYR A 22 -31.94 7.66 -0.70
N LEU A 23 -32.58 8.30 -1.68
CA LEU A 23 -31.91 9.25 -2.58
C LEU A 23 -31.37 10.46 -1.82
N PHE A 24 -32.09 10.96 -0.83
CA PHE A 24 -31.61 12.01 0.07
C PHE A 24 -30.38 11.53 0.86
N CYS A 25 -30.40 10.31 1.39
CA CYS A 25 -29.25 9.73 2.07
C CYS A 25 -28.04 9.58 1.14
N GLU A 26 -28.22 9.05 -0.07
CA GLU A 26 -27.16 8.79 -1.05
C GLU A 26 -26.57 10.08 -1.66
N LEU A 27 -27.41 11.07 -1.95
CA LEU A 27 -27.00 12.27 -2.70
C LEU A 27 -26.70 13.48 -1.81
N VAL A 28 -27.14 13.48 -0.56
CA VAL A 28 -26.95 14.60 0.37
C VAL A 28 -26.22 14.14 1.62
N VAL A 29 -26.83 13.26 2.42
CA VAL A 29 -26.30 12.91 3.75
C VAL A 29 -24.94 12.25 3.65
N PHE A 30 -24.82 11.22 2.81
CA PHE A 30 -23.61 10.42 2.68
C PHE A 30 -22.44 11.24 2.11
N PRO A 31 -22.59 11.97 0.99
CA PRO A 31 -21.64 12.97 0.52
C PRO A 31 -21.12 13.90 1.62
N LEU A 32 -22.01 14.54 2.37
CA LEU A 32 -21.63 15.55 3.36
C LEU A 32 -20.94 14.94 4.59
N ASN A 33 -21.25 13.68 4.93
CA ASN A 33 -20.75 13.02 6.13
C ASN A 33 -19.67 11.97 5.86
N LEU A 34 -19.20 11.84 4.61
CA LEU A 34 -18.27 10.76 4.24
C LEU A 34 -16.98 10.77 5.06
N ILE A 35 -16.48 11.96 5.43
CA ILE A 35 -15.27 12.14 6.25
C ILE A 35 -15.48 11.63 7.68
N HIS A 36 -16.71 11.71 8.19
CA HIS A 36 -17.08 11.28 9.54
C HIS A 36 -17.57 9.84 9.60
N PHE A 37 -17.68 9.18 8.44
CA PHE A 37 -18.23 7.85 8.38
C PHE A 37 -17.29 6.85 9.08
N PRO A 38 -17.80 5.96 9.96
CA PRO A 38 -16.95 5.12 10.79
C PRO A 38 -15.98 4.26 9.97
N HIS A 39 -14.69 4.45 10.18
CA HIS A 39 -13.64 3.74 9.45
C HIS A 39 -13.83 2.20 9.51
N ARG A 40 -14.19 1.66 10.66
CA ARG A 40 -14.43 0.21 10.84
C ARG A 40 -15.44 -0.37 9.86
N LEU A 41 -16.46 0.40 9.48
CA LEU A 41 -17.48 -0.05 8.53
C LEU A 41 -16.94 -0.05 7.10
N GLN A 42 -16.16 0.96 6.71
CA GLN A 42 -15.55 1.03 5.38
C GLN A 42 -14.44 0.00 5.19
N TRP A 43 -13.60 -0.21 6.21
CA TRP A 43 -12.60 -1.27 6.23
C TRP A 43 -13.25 -2.65 6.06
N ARG A 44 -14.33 -2.91 6.81
CA ARG A 44 -15.11 -4.15 6.67
C ARG A 44 -15.80 -4.26 5.33
N ALA A 45 -16.18 -3.16 4.69
CA ALA A 45 -16.75 -3.17 3.35
C ALA A 45 -15.68 -3.32 2.24
N ASN A 46 -14.40 -3.05 2.55
CA ASN A 46 -13.29 -2.98 1.58
C ASN A 46 -13.66 -2.13 0.36
N ASP A 47 -14.13 -0.94 0.68
CA ASP A 47 -14.66 -0.03 -0.32
C ASP A 47 -13.59 1.02 -0.69
N PRO A 48 -13.45 1.41 -1.97
CA PRO A 48 -12.56 2.51 -2.38
C PRO A 48 -12.81 3.82 -1.62
N LEU A 49 -13.97 3.95 -0.97
CA LEU A 49 -14.29 5.04 -0.05
C LEU A 49 -13.30 5.24 1.11
N LEU A 50 -12.48 4.23 1.45
CA LEU A 50 -11.38 4.38 2.41
C LEU A 50 -10.46 5.56 2.07
N LEU A 51 -10.30 5.86 0.77
CA LEU A 51 -9.60 7.06 0.31
C LEU A 51 -10.12 8.32 1.03
N PHE A 52 -11.43 8.44 1.19
CA PHE A 52 -12.11 9.58 1.80
C PHE A 52 -12.21 9.53 3.33
N THR A 53 -11.50 8.62 4.01
CA THR A 53 -11.38 8.68 5.48
C THR A 53 -9.97 9.00 5.96
N GLN A 54 -9.01 9.15 5.05
CA GLN A 54 -7.66 9.61 5.38
C GLN A 54 -7.68 11.03 5.96
N SER A 55 -6.93 11.23 7.05
CA SER A 55 -6.87 12.50 7.80
C SER A 55 -5.86 13.50 7.23
N THR A 56 -5.11 13.12 6.20
CA THR A 56 -3.98 13.88 5.63
C THR A 56 -4.41 14.80 4.48
N ARG A 57 -5.59 15.42 4.62
CA ARG A 57 -6.12 16.40 3.67
C ARG A 57 -7.00 17.45 4.33
N ARG A 58 -7.05 18.64 3.74
CA ARG A 58 -7.85 19.79 4.20
C ARG A 58 -9.24 19.81 3.59
N HIS A 59 -9.39 19.25 2.39
CA HIS A 59 -10.62 19.30 1.63
C HIS A 59 -11.30 17.93 1.57
N ARG A 60 -12.62 17.94 1.37
CA ARG A 60 -13.40 16.72 1.14
C ARG A 60 -12.89 15.94 -0.07
N LEU A 61 -12.64 16.64 -1.18
CA LEU A 61 -11.97 16.11 -2.36
C LEU A 61 -10.57 16.73 -2.43
N PRO A 62 -9.53 15.92 -2.68
CA PRO A 62 -8.15 16.38 -2.68
C PRO A 62 -7.91 17.38 -3.83
N LYS A 63 -7.11 18.41 -3.56
CA LYS A 63 -6.70 19.42 -4.56
C LYS A 63 -5.19 19.61 -4.53
N ASP A 64 -4.57 19.74 -5.71
CA ASP A 64 -3.12 19.93 -5.86
C ASP A 64 -2.31 19.02 -4.91
N TYR A 65 -2.66 17.74 -4.92
CA TYR A 65 -2.26 16.80 -3.88
C TYR A 65 -1.06 15.95 -4.30
N ILE A 66 -0.42 15.35 -3.30
CA ILE A 66 0.63 14.34 -3.48
C ILE A 66 0.01 12.96 -3.29
N ALA A 67 0.14 12.08 -4.27
CA ALA A 67 -0.18 10.67 -4.10
C ALA A 67 1.05 9.90 -3.62
N ILE A 68 0.88 9.00 -2.66
CA ILE A 68 1.89 8.02 -2.26
C ILE A 68 1.38 6.65 -2.70
N VAL A 69 2.18 5.94 -3.49
CA VAL A 69 1.83 4.63 -4.06
C VAL A 69 2.93 3.63 -3.74
N GLY A 70 2.61 2.34 -3.68
CA GLY A 70 3.53 1.28 -3.27
C GLY A 70 2.84 0.21 -2.43
N ASP A 71 3.60 -0.43 -1.57
CA ASP A 71 3.16 -1.52 -0.70
C ASP A 71 2.50 -0.99 0.61
N SER A 72 2.63 -1.73 1.71
CA SER A 72 2.26 -1.29 3.06
C SER A 72 2.91 0.01 3.52
N HIS A 73 4.12 0.36 3.07
CA HIS A 73 4.78 1.62 3.45
C HIS A 73 4.08 2.85 2.84
N ALA A 74 3.25 2.64 1.81
CA ALA A 74 2.44 3.65 1.15
C ALA A 74 0.95 3.66 1.61
N ALA A 75 0.55 2.83 2.59
CA ALA A 75 -0.87 2.65 2.96
C ALA A 75 -1.49 3.78 3.83
N GLY A 76 -0.67 4.71 4.36
CA GLY A 76 -1.12 5.93 5.06
C GLY A 76 -1.75 5.75 6.45
N VAL A 77 -2.09 6.87 7.09
CA VAL A 77 -2.77 6.94 8.42
C VAL A 77 -4.28 7.01 8.27
N ILE A 78 -4.97 6.30 9.18
CA ILE A 78 -6.44 6.22 9.23
C ILE A 78 -6.96 6.92 10.50
N SER A 79 -8.12 7.58 10.37
CA SER A 79 -8.60 8.67 11.23
C SER A 79 -9.38 8.34 12.52
N ASP A 80 -9.64 7.08 12.90
CA ASP A 80 -10.41 6.83 14.14
C ASP A 80 -9.51 6.87 15.38
N GLU A 81 -9.84 7.66 16.41
CA GLU A 81 -9.06 7.78 17.66
C GLU A 81 -8.83 6.44 18.40
N ALA A 82 -9.75 5.49 18.24
CA ALA A 82 -9.58 4.11 18.73
C ALA A 82 -8.63 3.28 17.85
N GLY A 83 -8.52 3.63 16.56
CA GLY A 83 -7.48 3.18 15.66
C GLY A 83 -6.19 3.93 15.88
N LEU A 84 -6.17 5.20 16.30
CA LEU A 84 -4.98 5.87 16.82
C LEU A 84 -4.46 5.09 18.05
N ALA A 85 -5.29 4.80 19.04
CA ALA A 85 -4.81 4.04 20.22
C ALA A 85 -4.19 2.66 19.89
N LYS A 86 -4.49 2.07 18.72
CA LYS A 86 -3.88 0.81 18.23
C LYS A 86 -2.83 0.99 17.12
N PHE A 87 -2.92 2.03 16.29
CA PHE A 87 -2.12 2.35 15.10
C PHE A 87 -1.36 3.70 15.17
N SER A 88 -1.83 4.72 15.90
CA SER A 88 -0.98 5.84 16.38
C SER A 88 0.01 5.39 17.44
N SER A 89 -0.32 4.30 18.15
CA SER A 89 0.62 3.52 18.94
C SER A 89 1.71 2.82 18.08
N LEU A 90 1.54 2.80 16.75
CA LEU A 90 2.41 2.14 15.75
C LEU A 90 3.10 3.12 14.77
N GLY A 91 3.09 4.44 15.01
CA GLY A 91 4.00 5.36 14.31
C GLY A 91 3.81 5.53 12.80
N ARG A 92 2.84 4.90 12.15
CA ARG A 92 2.50 5.11 10.73
C ARG A 92 2.00 6.55 10.55
N ALA A 93 2.25 7.31 9.48
CA ALA A 93 2.92 7.03 8.22
C ALA A 93 3.50 8.34 7.67
N SER A 94 4.41 8.20 6.69
CA SER A 94 5.09 9.31 6.02
C SER A 94 4.13 10.37 5.45
N ASP A 95 2.91 9.99 5.09
CA ASP A 95 1.84 10.89 4.65
C ASP A 95 1.48 11.96 5.68
N ALA A 96 1.31 11.59 6.96
CA ALA A 96 0.97 12.53 8.01
C ALA A 96 2.11 13.51 8.30
N TYR A 97 3.37 13.04 8.21
CA TYR A 97 4.53 13.92 8.34
C TYR A 97 4.61 14.91 7.17
N LEU A 98 4.51 14.41 5.93
CA LEU A 98 4.52 15.23 4.72
C LEU A 98 3.36 16.23 4.70
N PHE A 99 2.16 15.83 5.12
CA PHE A 99 1.01 16.72 5.26
C PHE A 99 1.30 17.87 6.23
N ARG A 100 1.82 17.57 7.43
CA ARG A 100 2.15 18.60 8.42
C ARG A 100 3.23 19.56 7.94
N LYS A 101 4.23 19.06 7.20
CA LYS A 101 5.37 19.87 6.73
C LYS A 101 5.04 20.71 5.50
N THR A 102 4.24 20.18 4.58
CA THR A 102 3.95 20.84 3.30
C THR A 102 2.63 21.59 3.30
N GLY A 103 1.68 21.20 4.15
CA GLY A 103 0.31 21.70 4.12
C GLY A 103 -0.49 21.27 2.89
N ARG A 104 0.07 20.44 2.00
CA ARG A 104 -0.60 19.92 0.80
C ARG A 104 -1.39 18.67 1.14
N ASP A 105 -2.53 18.49 0.49
CA ASP A 105 -3.30 17.24 0.61
C ASP A 105 -2.41 16.06 0.20
N ILE A 106 -2.45 14.97 0.97
CA ILE A 106 -1.75 13.73 0.69
C ILE A 106 -2.79 12.62 0.56
N LEU A 107 -2.67 11.79 -0.47
CA LEU A 107 -3.45 10.56 -0.62
C LEU A 107 -2.52 9.36 -0.63
N ALA A 108 -2.68 8.50 0.37
CA ALA A 108 -2.04 7.20 0.42
C ALA A 108 -2.87 6.18 -0.39
N LEU A 109 -2.24 5.53 -1.35
CA LEU A 109 -2.83 4.54 -2.25
C LEU A 109 -2.07 3.20 -2.20
N GLY A 110 -1.33 2.97 -1.11
CA GLY A 110 -0.56 1.75 -0.93
C GLY A 110 -1.41 0.51 -0.72
N GLN A 111 -0.89 -0.63 -1.19
CA GLN A 111 -1.52 -1.94 -1.05
C GLN A 111 -0.61 -2.85 -0.21
N PRO A 112 -0.97 -3.16 1.06
CA PRO A 112 -0.19 -4.06 1.90
C PRO A 112 0.08 -5.42 1.22
N GLY A 113 1.34 -5.88 1.26
CA GLY A 113 1.73 -7.16 0.68
C GLY A 113 1.67 -7.24 -0.85
N ALA A 114 1.68 -6.09 -1.54
CA ALA A 114 1.77 -6.04 -2.99
C ALA A 114 3.21 -5.78 -3.44
N GLY A 115 3.63 -6.48 -4.49
CA GLY A 115 4.83 -6.13 -5.25
C GLY A 115 4.59 -4.94 -6.19
N SER A 116 5.52 -4.70 -7.10
CA SER A 116 5.49 -3.52 -7.97
C SER A 116 4.29 -3.45 -8.91
N LEU A 117 3.72 -4.58 -9.35
CA LEU A 117 2.54 -4.57 -10.23
C LEU A 117 1.28 -4.20 -9.44
N GLY A 118 1.05 -4.78 -8.27
CA GLY A 118 -0.06 -4.37 -7.41
C GLY A 118 0.06 -2.93 -6.88
N GLY A 119 1.22 -2.60 -6.29
CA GLY A 119 1.46 -1.37 -5.55
C GLY A 119 1.65 -0.12 -6.41
N LEU A 120 2.19 -0.25 -7.63
CA LEU A 120 2.41 0.90 -8.54
C LEU A 120 1.42 0.96 -9.71
N VAL A 121 0.78 -0.16 -10.06
CA VAL A 121 -0.13 -0.22 -11.20
C VAL A 121 -1.56 -0.51 -10.73
N GLY A 122 -1.85 -1.73 -10.27
CA GLY A 122 -3.21 -2.19 -10.01
C GLY A 122 -4.02 -1.27 -9.09
N THR A 123 -3.56 -1.11 -7.85
CA THR A 123 -4.27 -0.32 -6.83
C THR A 123 -4.36 1.17 -7.17
N PRO A 124 -3.25 1.89 -7.43
CA PRO A 124 -3.32 3.33 -7.65
C PRO A 124 -4.07 3.69 -8.94
N ILE A 125 -3.81 3.00 -10.05
CA ILE A 125 -4.49 3.30 -11.33
C ILE A 125 -5.97 2.94 -11.22
N GLY A 126 -6.30 1.74 -10.75
CA GLY A 126 -7.69 1.32 -10.63
C GLY A 126 -8.51 2.22 -9.70
N THR A 127 -7.91 2.68 -8.59
CA THR A 127 -8.59 3.59 -7.65
C THR A 127 -8.81 4.97 -8.25
N LEU A 128 -7.78 5.57 -8.86
CA LEU A 128 -7.87 6.92 -9.43
C LEU A 128 -8.79 6.97 -10.66
N GLU A 129 -8.73 5.95 -11.53
CA GLU A 129 -9.64 5.86 -12.68
C GLU A 129 -11.09 5.69 -12.26
N PHE A 130 -11.35 4.84 -11.25
CA PHE A 130 -12.70 4.68 -10.70
C PHE A 130 -13.24 6.03 -10.25
N PHE A 131 -12.50 6.77 -9.43
CA PHE A 131 -12.96 8.07 -8.94
C PHE A 131 -13.03 9.13 -10.03
N ALA A 132 -12.16 9.11 -11.04
CA ALA A 132 -12.24 10.03 -12.17
C ALA A 132 -13.58 9.94 -12.94
N ARG A 133 -14.19 8.74 -12.95
CA ARG A 133 -15.50 8.49 -13.59
C ARG A 133 -16.70 8.91 -12.74
N THR A 134 -16.55 9.01 -11.42
CA THR A 134 -17.65 9.43 -10.54
C THR A 134 -18.01 10.91 -10.73
N ARG A 135 -19.27 11.27 -10.43
CA ARG A 135 -19.76 12.67 -10.48
C ARG A 135 -19.53 13.42 -9.18
N LEU A 136 -19.95 12.84 -8.05
CA LEU A 136 -19.90 13.51 -6.73
C LEU A 136 -18.56 13.33 -6.01
N TYR A 137 -17.74 12.39 -6.45
CA TYR A 137 -16.51 11.96 -5.78
C TYR A 137 -15.29 12.03 -6.71
N ARG A 138 -15.37 12.89 -7.72
CA ARG A 138 -14.31 13.02 -8.71
C ARG A 138 -13.01 13.45 -8.05
N VAL A 139 -12.03 12.55 -8.07
CA VAL A 139 -10.66 12.84 -7.65
C VAL A 139 -9.88 13.30 -8.88
N PRO A 140 -9.29 14.51 -8.88
CA PRO A 140 -8.43 14.94 -9.98
C PRO A 140 -7.15 14.09 -10.04
N GLU A 141 -6.39 14.19 -11.12
CA GLU A 141 -5.04 13.59 -11.15
C GLU A 141 -4.14 14.24 -10.08
N PRO A 142 -3.20 13.47 -9.48
CA PRO A 142 -2.24 14.02 -8.54
C PRO A 142 -1.26 14.98 -9.24
N SER A 143 -0.79 15.98 -8.51
CA SER A 143 0.27 16.87 -8.99
C SER A 143 1.66 16.24 -8.89
N VAL A 144 1.85 15.38 -7.87
CA VAL A 144 3.08 14.67 -7.56
C VAL A 144 2.71 13.24 -7.18
N ILE A 145 3.46 12.27 -7.68
CA ILE A 145 3.36 10.87 -7.26
C ILE A 145 4.69 10.46 -6.63
N LEU A 146 4.65 9.99 -5.40
CA LEU A 146 5.76 9.34 -4.72
C LEU A 146 5.56 7.83 -4.84
N ALA A 147 6.27 7.20 -5.77
CA ALA A 147 6.35 5.76 -5.93
C ALA A 147 7.35 5.20 -4.91
N TYR A 148 6.83 4.71 -3.78
CA TYR A 148 7.64 4.09 -2.75
C TYR A 148 8.05 2.70 -3.22
N PHE A 149 9.36 2.46 -3.16
CA PHE A 149 9.96 1.15 -3.29
C PHE A 149 10.55 0.78 -1.94
N TYR A 150 10.06 -0.30 -1.36
CA TYR A 150 10.55 -0.82 -0.09
C TYR A 150 11.42 -2.06 -0.30
N GLU A 151 12.69 -1.93 0.14
CA GLU A 151 13.72 -2.95 -0.04
C GLU A 151 13.40 -4.28 0.66
N GLY A 152 12.59 -4.24 1.72
CA GLY A 152 12.37 -5.38 2.61
C GLY A 152 11.61 -6.56 1.99
N ASN A 153 10.65 -6.30 1.10
CA ASN A 153 9.84 -7.35 0.48
C ASN A 153 9.28 -7.02 -0.92
N ASP A 154 9.43 -5.81 -1.46
CA ASP A 154 8.83 -5.48 -2.76
C ASP A 154 9.36 -6.37 -3.89
N LEU A 155 10.64 -6.77 -3.83
CA LEU A 155 11.23 -7.67 -4.82
C LEU A 155 10.72 -9.10 -4.67
N ASP A 156 10.68 -9.62 -3.44
CA ASP A 156 10.15 -10.95 -3.14
C ASP A 156 8.67 -11.06 -3.56
N ASP A 157 7.86 -10.05 -3.23
CA ASP A 157 6.46 -10.01 -3.62
C ASP A 157 6.29 -9.84 -5.14
N SER A 158 7.20 -9.11 -5.81
CA SER A 158 7.19 -9.04 -7.29
C SER A 158 7.53 -10.38 -7.93
N ILE A 159 8.48 -11.15 -7.40
CA ILE A 159 8.77 -12.51 -7.88
C ILE A 159 7.56 -13.41 -7.66
N ARG A 160 6.98 -13.40 -6.46
CA ARG A 160 5.77 -14.18 -6.14
C ARG A 160 4.60 -13.83 -7.05
N GLU A 161 4.45 -12.56 -7.41
CA GLU A 161 3.40 -12.13 -8.33
C GLU A 161 3.65 -12.63 -9.76
N LEU A 162 4.89 -12.63 -10.24
CA LEU A 162 5.25 -13.24 -11.53
C LEU A 162 4.98 -14.74 -11.55
N GLU A 163 5.37 -15.47 -10.49
CA GLU A 163 5.10 -16.91 -10.36
C GLU A 163 3.58 -17.20 -10.45
N GLN A 164 2.76 -16.32 -9.87
CA GLN A 164 1.32 -16.50 -9.83
C GLN A 164 0.61 -16.10 -11.12
N ARG A 165 1.12 -15.09 -11.85
CA ARG A 165 0.36 -14.41 -12.91
C ARG A 165 1.01 -14.50 -14.28
N TYR A 166 2.33 -14.63 -14.34
CA TYR A 166 3.11 -14.63 -15.58
C TYR A 166 3.64 -16.03 -15.91
N ASP A 167 4.27 -16.70 -14.95
CA ASP A 167 5.01 -17.94 -15.19
C ASP A 167 4.10 -19.11 -15.56
N GLY A 168 4.45 -19.79 -16.64
CA GLY A 168 3.64 -20.86 -17.24
C GLY A 168 2.34 -20.38 -17.91
N LYS A 169 2.07 -19.07 -17.92
CA LYS A 169 0.85 -18.45 -18.49
C LYS A 169 1.14 -17.46 -19.61
N SER A 170 2.36 -16.94 -19.66
CA SER A 170 2.85 -15.97 -20.65
C SER A 170 4.14 -16.49 -21.29
N ASP A 171 4.55 -15.88 -22.41
CA ASP A 171 5.78 -16.24 -23.11
C ASP A 171 7.01 -15.75 -22.33
N ALA A 172 7.75 -16.68 -21.73
CA ALA A 172 8.95 -16.37 -20.95
C ALA A 172 10.07 -15.75 -21.80
N ALA A 173 10.18 -16.10 -23.09
CA ALA A 173 11.20 -15.55 -23.98
C ALA A 173 10.99 -14.05 -24.24
N ARG A 174 9.73 -13.60 -24.13
CA ARG A 174 9.34 -12.20 -24.33
C ARG A 174 9.26 -11.39 -23.04
N PHE A 175 9.67 -11.94 -21.90
CA PHE A 175 9.60 -11.24 -20.60
C PHE A 175 10.33 -9.89 -20.60
N LYS A 176 11.44 -9.78 -21.32
CA LYS A 176 12.23 -8.55 -21.46
C LYS A 176 11.81 -7.66 -22.64
N ASP A 177 10.78 -8.03 -23.40
CA ASP A 177 10.17 -7.16 -24.43
C ASP A 177 9.22 -6.16 -23.75
N PRO A 178 9.52 -4.84 -23.78
CA PRO A 178 8.68 -3.84 -23.11
C PRO A 178 7.26 -3.73 -23.66
N ALA A 179 7.06 -4.00 -24.95
CA ALA A 179 5.73 -3.93 -25.56
C ALA A 179 4.88 -5.12 -25.10
N TYR A 180 5.45 -6.32 -25.14
CA TYR A 180 4.80 -7.52 -24.64
C TYR A 180 4.48 -7.44 -23.14
N PHE A 181 5.43 -6.96 -22.34
CA PHE A 181 5.20 -6.84 -20.90
C PHE A 181 4.13 -5.77 -20.57
N ARG A 182 4.00 -4.73 -21.39
CA ARG A 182 2.89 -3.78 -21.29
C ARG A 182 1.55 -4.44 -21.59
N GLU A 183 1.46 -5.29 -22.61
CA GLU A 183 0.25 -6.06 -22.91
C GLU A 183 -0.12 -6.97 -21.73
N PHE A 184 0.86 -7.59 -21.08
CA PHE A 184 0.63 -8.33 -19.83
C PHE A 184 0.08 -7.44 -18.70
N ILE A 185 0.66 -6.26 -18.50
CA ILE A 185 0.16 -5.30 -17.50
C ILE A 185 -1.31 -4.93 -17.76
N GLU A 186 -1.64 -4.57 -19.00
CA GLU A 186 -3.01 -4.16 -19.36
C GLU A 186 -3.99 -5.35 -19.28
N GLY A 187 -3.64 -6.46 -19.93
CA GLY A 187 -4.51 -7.61 -20.13
C GLY A 187 -4.65 -8.53 -18.91
N VAL A 188 -3.72 -8.46 -17.95
CA VAL A 188 -3.74 -9.28 -16.74
C VAL A 188 -3.80 -8.39 -15.50
N VAL A 189 -2.81 -7.50 -15.30
CA VAL A 189 -2.69 -6.73 -14.05
C VAL A 189 -3.90 -5.81 -13.85
N LEU A 190 -4.20 -4.97 -14.83
CA LEU A 190 -5.30 -4.02 -14.77
C LEU A 190 -6.65 -4.67 -15.07
N ALA A 191 -6.74 -5.51 -16.11
CA ALA A 191 -7.99 -6.16 -16.48
C ALA A 191 -8.59 -7.04 -15.36
N GLU A 192 -7.78 -7.61 -14.47
CA GLU A 192 -8.27 -8.36 -13.30
C GLU A 192 -8.57 -7.46 -12.09
N HIS A 193 -8.03 -6.24 -12.04
CA HIS A 193 -8.18 -5.36 -10.90
C HIS A 193 -9.64 -4.88 -10.75
N PRO A 194 -10.31 -5.11 -9.60
CA PRO A 194 -11.75 -4.88 -9.46
C PRO A 194 -12.19 -3.44 -9.76
N LEU A 195 -11.44 -2.44 -9.30
CA LEU A 195 -11.81 -1.03 -9.51
C LEU A 195 -11.55 -0.57 -10.94
N HIS A 196 -10.51 -1.09 -11.58
CA HIS A 196 -10.21 -0.78 -12.98
C HIS A 196 -11.32 -1.32 -13.89
N ARG A 197 -11.77 -2.57 -13.66
CA ARG A 197 -12.93 -3.13 -14.39
C ARG A 197 -14.19 -2.28 -14.26
N VAL A 198 -14.50 -1.84 -13.04
CA VAL A 198 -15.65 -0.95 -12.81
C VAL A 198 -15.46 0.40 -13.49
N ALA A 199 -14.25 0.95 -13.50
CA ALA A 199 -13.95 2.21 -14.19
C ALA A 199 -14.06 2.12 -15.71
N ARG A 200 -13.70 0.97 -16.30
CA ARG A 200 -13.84 0.69 -17.74
C ARG A 200 -15.31 0.53 -18.13
N ASP A 201 -16.05 -0.26 -17.37
CA ASP A 201 -17.44 -0.63 -17.65
C ASP A 201 -18.43 0.22 -16.81
N PHE A 202 -18.07 1.48 -16.57
CA PHE A 202 -18.71 2.37 -15.59
C PHE A 202 -20.17 2.68 -15.94
N ARG A 203 -21.07 2.49 -14.99
CA ARG A 203 -22.51 2.72 -15.14
C ARG A 203 -23.00 3.80 -14.20
N TRP A 204 -24.21 4.32 -14.46
CA TRP A 204 -24.76 5.41 -13.66
C TRP A 204 -24.88 5.05 -12.18
N TYR A 205 -25.23 3.80 -11.86
CA TYR A 205 -25.38 3.31 -10.49
C TYR A 205 -24.05 3.11 -9.76
N ASP A 206 -22.91 3.14 -10.44
CA ASP A 206 -21.59 3.12 -9.78
C ASP A 206 -21.29 4.44 -9.05
N ASN A 207 -22.10 5.48 -9.29
CA ASN A 207 -22.10 6.70 -8.48
C ASN A 207 -22.80 6.54 -7.13
N LEU A 208 -23.56 5.45 -6.92
CA LEU A 208 -24.30 5.20 -5.68
C LEU A 208 -23.39 4.50 -4.66
N LEU A 209 -22.47 5.27 -4.07
CA LEU A 209 -21.44 4.75 -3.17
C LEU A 209 -22.00 4.28 -1.83
N LEU A 210 -23.11 4.85 -1.34
CA LEU A 210 -23.76 4.32 -0.13
C LEU A 210 -24.41 2.96 -0.42
N ALA A 211 -25.13 2.81 -1.54
CA ALA A 211 -25.64 1.48 -1.94
C ALA A 211 -24.52 0.47 -2.15
N ARG A 212 -23.40 0.88 -2.78
CA ARG A 212 -22.23 0.02 -2.95
C ARG A 212 -21.66 -0.43 -1.59
N LEU A 213 -21.51 0.50 -0.64
CA LEU A 213 -21.03 0.22 0.70
C LEU A 213 -21.95 -0.77 1.44
N ILE A 214 -23.27 -0.53 1.42
CA ILE A 214 -24.27 -1.41 2.05
C ILE A 214 -24.22 -2.80 1.41
N ARG A 215 -24.20 -2.88 0.07
CA ARG A 215 -24.10 -4.16 -0.65
C ARG A 215 -22.84 -4.93 -0.27
N ASN A 216 -21.68 -4.26 -0.25
CA ASN A 216 -20.41 -4.89 0.09
C ASN A 216 -20.38 -5.35 1.55
N TYR A 217 -20.93 -4.56 2.47
CA TYR A 217 -21.08 -4.93 3.87
C TYR A 217 -22.03 -6.12 4.07
N ALA A 218 -23.19 -6.12 3.41
CA ALA A 218 -24.18 -7.19 3.47
C ALA A 218 -23.63 -8.50 2.89
N ALA A 219 -23.02 -8.46 1.70
CA ALA A 219 -22.40 -9.62 1.06
C ALA A 219 -21.35 -10.27 1.96
N ARG A 220 -20.55 -9.46 2.67
CA ARG A 220 -19.54 -9.95 3.62
C ARG A 220 -20.14 -10.47 4.92
N SER A 221 -21.19 -9.82 5.42
CA SER A 221 -21.88 -10.27 6.63
C SER A 221 -22.58 -11.61 6.40
N TRP A 222 -23.20 -11.80 5.23
CA TRP A 222 -23.79 -13.08 4.83
C TRP A 222 -22.76 -14.17 4.55
N ALA A 223 -21.63 -13.83 3.91
CA ALA A 223 -20.52 -14.77 3.77
C ALA A 223 -19.95 -15.20 5.13
N ASN A 224 -20.00 -14.34 6.15
CA ASN A 224 -19.55 -14.65 7.51
C ASN A 224 -20.52 -15.55 8.29
N THR A 225 -21.81 -15.60 7.94
CA THR A 225 -22.79 -16.49 8.59
C THR A 225 -22.78 -17.92 8.05
N SER A 226 -22.08 -18.18 6.93
CA SER A 226 -21.95 -19.50 6.32
C SER A 226 -20.48 -19.92 6.22
N PHE A 227 -19.96 -20.53 7.29
CA PHE A 227 -18.72 -21.34 7.34
C PHE A 227 -17.37 -20.63 7.05
N LYS A 228 -16.51 -20.61 8.09
CA LYS A 228 -15.08 -20.20 8.16
C LYS A 228 -14.79 -18.72 7.88
N ARG A 229 -14.03 -18.12 8.80
CA ARG A 229 -13.46 -16.76 8.71
C ARG A 229 -13.06 -16.46 7.24
N PRO A 230 -13.47 -15.33 6.65
CA PRO A 230 -13.11 -15.00 5.28
C PRO A 230 -11.60 -14.81 5.26
N ASP A 231 -10.95 -15.69 4.53
CA ASP A 231 -9.55 -15.59 4.22
C ASP A 231 -9.33 -14.31 3.40
N LEU A 232 -8.57 -13.38 3.96
CA LEU A 232 -8.14 -12.14 3.31
C LEU A 232 -7.34 -12.42 2.01
N SER A 233 -6.89 -13.66 1.80
CA SER A 233 -6.25 -14.18 0.58
C SER A 233 -7.10 -14.12 -0.71
N ARG A 234 -8.36 -13.70 -0.64
CA ARG A 234 -9.22 -13.53 -1.82
C ARG A 234 -9.21 -12.11 -2.41
N PHE A 235 -8.62 -11.14 -1.70
CA PHE A 235 -8.45 -9.76 -2.18
C PHE A 235 -6.99 -9.38 -2.40
N PHE A 236 -6.09 -9.94 -1.58
CA PHE A 236 -4.69 -10.12 -1.94
C PHE A 236 -4.63 -11.32 -2.89
N THR A 237 -3.71 -11.36 -3.85
CA THR A 237 -3.65 -12.46 -4.82
C THR A 237 -3.60 -13.83 -4.12
N ARG A 238 -4.12 -14.84 -4.83
CA ARG A 238 -4.55 -16.18 -4.37
C ARG A 238 -3.54 -17.04 -3.59
N ASN A 239 -2.39 -16.54 -3.12
CA ASN A 239 -1.40 -17.36 -2.41
C ASN A 239 -0.48 -16.64 -1.39
N SER A 240 -0.76 -15.40 -0.98
CA SER A 240 -0.10 -14.87 0.23
C SER A 240 -0.76 -15.50 1.47
N LYS A 241 -0.04 -16.38 2.18
CA LYS A 241 -0.45 -16.88 3.49
C LYS A 241 -0.91 -15.69 4.35
N PRO A 242 -2.03 -15.79 5.08
CA PRO A 242 -2.45 -14.72 5.96
C PRO A 242 -1.34 -14.50 6.99
N VAL A 243 -0.69 -13.34 6.94
CA VAL A 243 0.06 -12.82 8.08
C VAL A 243 -0.98 -12.67 9.18
N LEU A 244 -1.00 -13.64 10.08
CA LEU A 244 -1.78 -13.60 11.30
C LEU A 244 -1.36 -12.34 12.06
N MET A 245 -2.15 -11.27 11.93
CA MET A 245 -2.29 -10.26 12.98
C MET A 245 -2.93 -10.94 14.19
N ASN A 246 -2.15 -11.78 14.87
CA ASN A 246 -2.52 -12.33 16.16
C ASN A 246 -2.32 -11.23 17.18
N GLY A 247 -3.44 -10.72 17.68
CA GLY A 247 -3.46 -10.02 18.95
C GLY A 247 -2.83 -10.86 20.05
N LEU A 248 -2.09 -10.20 20.93
CA LEU A 248 -1.75 -10.61 22.30
C LEU A 248 -1.46 -12.11 22.43
N ARG A 249 -0.27 -12.53 22.00
CA ARG A 249 0.29 -13.80 22.47
C ARG A 249 0.64 -13.67 23.97
N PRO A 250 0.39 -14.71 24.79
CA PRO A 250 0.92 -14.76 26.16
C PRO A 250 2.45 -14.63 26.12
N ALA A 251 3.03 -14.07 27.19
CA ALA A 251 4.46 -13.85 27.29
C ALA A 251 5.24 -15.13 26.92
N PRO A 252 6.09 -15.11 25.88
CA PRO A 252 6.85 -16.28 25.52
C PRO A 252 7.85 -16.61 26.64
N ALA A 253 8.16 -17.90 26.79
CA ALA A 253 9.31 -18.36 27.54
C ALA A 253 10.56 -17.51 27.17
N PRO A 254 11.54 -17.34 28.09
CA PRO A 254 12.73 -16.53 27.82
C PRO A 254 13.33 -16.94 26.49
N SER A 255 13.24 -16.02 25.53
CA SER A 255 13.67 -16.27 24.16
C SER A 255 15.19 -16.48 24.19
N PRO A 256 15.75 -17.38 23.38
CA PRO A 256 17.19 -17.41 23.18
C PRO A 256 17.66 -15.99 22.82
N PRO A 257 18.90 -15.61 23.20
CA PRO A 257 19.41 -14.27 22.96
C PRO A 257 19.20 -13.87 21.49
N PRO A 258 18.84 -12.61 21.22
CA PRO A 258 18.51 -12.17 19.87
C PRO A 258 19.69 -12.42 18.94
N VAL A 259 19.41 -13.12 17.83
CA VAL A 259 20.38 -13.39 16.75
C VAL A 259 20.79 -12.09 16.07
N ASN A 260 19.83 -11.20 15.87
CA ASN A 260 20.06 -9.88 15.30
C ASN A 260 20.58 -8.96 16.39
N ARG A 261 21.82 -8.50 16.24
CA ARG A 261 22.41 -7.50 17.14
C ARG A 261 22.98 -6.36 16.34
N VAL A 262 22.81 -5.15 16.84
CA VAL A 262 23.19 -3.91 16.15
C VAL A 262 23.90 -2.96 17.08
N LEU A 263 24.70 -2.06 16.52
CA LEU A 263 25.28 -0.93 17.26
C LEU A 263 24.34 0.28 17.15
N VAL A 264 23.96 0.83 18.30
CA VAL A 264 23.19 2.06 18.43
C VAL A 264 23.79 2.88 19.56
N ASP A 265 24.23 4.10 19.26
CA ASP A 265 24.93 4.98 20.20
C ASP A 265 26.14 4.29 20.87
N GLY A 266 26.91 3.56 20.06
CA GLY A 266 28.06 2.77 20.51
C GLY A 266 27.73 1.56 21.39
N LYS A 267 26.45 1.23 21.60
CA LYS A 267 26.00 0.10 22.43
C LYS A 267 25.41 -0.99 21.56
N GLU A 268 25.72 -2.24 21.92
CA GLU A 268 25.11 -3.40 21.31
C GLU A 268 23.67 -3.56 21.79
N VAL A 269 22.72 -3.55 20.85
CA VAL A 269 21.28 -3.69 21.09
C VAL A 269 20.78 -4.92 20.36
N GLY A 270 20.03 -5.77 21.06
CA GLY A 270 19.35 -6.92 20.47
C GLY A 270 18.06 -6.52 19.76
N LEU A 271 17.90 -6.99 18.53
CA LEU A 271 16.67 -6.84 17.73
C LEU A 271 15.93 -8.19 17.67
N PRO A 272 14.61 -8.21 17.45
CA PRO A 272 13.89 -9.48 17.31
C PRO A 272 14.42 -10.29 16.11
N PRO A 273 14.24 -11.62 16.11
CA PRO A 273 14.54 -12.45 14.95
C PRO A 273 13.55 -12.18 13.81
N ALA A 274 13.81 -12.79 12.65
CA ALA A 274 12.95 -12.74 11.47
C ALA A 274 12.62 -11.31 11.00
N LEU A 275 13.64 -10.45 10.89
CA LEU A 275 13.49 -9.09 10.37
C LEU A 275 13.52 -9.05 8.85
N GLN A 276 12.82 -8.07 8.26
CA GLN A 276 12.94 -7.81 6.84
C GLN A 276 14.36 -7.37 6.47
N SER A 277 14.87 -7.97 5.40
CA SER A 277 16.25 -7.88 4.95
C SER A 277 16.31 -7.34 3.52
N PRO A 278 17.48 -6.96 2.99
CA PRO A 278 17.60 -6.60 1.59
C PRO A 278 17.49 -7.82 0.67
N ALA A 279 16.30 -8.42 0.56
CA ALA A 279 15.99 -9.59 -0.27
C ALA A 279 17.11 -10.65 -0.29
N LEU A 280 17.65 -11.01 0.88
CA LEU A 280 18.82 -11.90 0.98
C LEU A 280 18.53 -13.32 0.48
N GLU A 281 17.24 -13.72 0.45
CA GLU A 281 16.81 -14.99 -0.13
C GLU A 281 16.95 -15.01 -1.65
N LEU A 282 16.87 -13.87 -2.34
CA LEU A 282 16.86 -13.81 -3.80
C LEU A 282 18.27 -13.92 -4.39
N THR A 283 18.36 -14.69 -5.47
CA THR A 283 19.54 -14.75 -6.34
C THR A 283 19.67 -13.46 -7.16
N VAL A 284 20.87 -13.18 -7.68
CA VAL A 284 21.08 -12.00 -8.53
C VAL A 284 20.15 -11.97 -9.76
N PRO A 285 19.93 -13.08 -10.50
CA PRO A 285 18.97 -13.10 -11.60
C PRO A 285 17.53 -12.79 -11.16
N GLU A 286 17.10 -13.26 -9.98
CA GLU A 286 15.78 -12.92 -9.44
C GLU A 286 15.70 -11.43 -9.07
N LEU A 287 16.74 -10.84 -8.50
CA LEU A 287 16.78 -9.39 -8.25
C LEU A 287 16.65 -8.58 -9.54
N GLU A 288 17.37 -8.95 -10.60
CA GLU A 288 17.29 -8.29 -11.90
C GLU A 288 15.94 -8.49 -12.58
N ARG A 289 15.32 -9.66 -12.36
CA ARG A 289 13.97 -9.96 -12.81
C ARG A 289 12.94 -9.09 -12.11
N ALA A 290 12.98 -8.99 -10.78
CA ALA A 290 12.08 -8.16 -10.00
C ALA A 290 12.30 -6.66 -10.24
N ALA A 291 13.55 -6.20 -10.37
CA ALA A 291 13.87 -4.82 -10.71
C ALA A 291 13.35 -4.43 -12.11
N TRP A 292 13.31 -5.37 -13.05
CA TRP A 292 12.65 -5.15 -14.35
C TRP A 292 11.14 -5.00 -14.23
N VAL A 293 10.49 -5.77 -13.37
CA VAL A 293 9.05 -5.58 -13.07
C VAL A 293 8.81 -4.19 -12.49
N PHE A 294 9.62 -3.77 -11.52
CA PHE A 294 9.57 -2.42 -10.97
C PHE A 294 9.70 -1.36 -12.07
N GLU A 295 10.69 -1.50 -12.97
CA GLU A 295 10.89 -0.58 -14.09
C GLU A 295 9.64 -0.46 -14.97
N GLN A 296 9.08 -1.60 -15.41
CA GLN A 296 7.92 -1.58 -16.30
C GLN A 296 6.67 -1.04 -15.59
N SER A 297 6.48 -1.37 -14.31
CA SER A 297 5.41 -0.81 -13.48
C SER A 297 5.53 0.71 -13.32
N LEU A 298 6.74 1.21 -13.03
CA LEU A 298 7.03 2.62 -12.89
C LEU A 298 6.80 3.37 -14.20
N LYS A 299 7.29 2.82 -15.32
CA LYS A 299 7.08 3.36 -16.66
C LYS A 299 5.60 3.46 -17.00
N HIS A 300 4.83 2.43 -16.64
CA HIS A 300 3.40 2.38 -16.88
C HIS A 300 2.66 3.42 -16.03
N LEU A 301 2.96 3.51 -14.73
CA LEU A 301 2.41 4.51 -13.83
C LEU A 301 2.67 5.95 -14.32
N ALA A 302 3.93 6.26 -14.65
CA ALA A 302 4.30 7.59 -15.14
C ALA A 302 3.64 7.93 -16.48
N GLY A 303 3.54 6.96 -17.39
CA GLY A 303 2.82 7.13 -18.66
C GLY A 303 1.31 7.33 -18.48
N ARG A 304 0.70 6.74 -17.43
CA ARG A 304 -0.72 6.88 -17.14
C ARG A 304 -1.10 8.25 -16.58
N PHE A 305 -0.17 8.90 -15.87
CA PHE A 305 -0.37 10.21 -15.24
C PHE A 305 0.65 11.25 -15.75
N PRO A 306 0.60 11.64 -17.04
CA PRO A 306 1.63 12.47 -17.67
C PRO A 306 1.71 13.90 -17.10
N LYS A 307 0.69 14.35 -16.38
CA LYS A 307 0.66 15.67 -15.72
C LYS A 307 1.28 15.63 -14.31
N ALA A 308 1.43 14.46 -13.72
CA ALA A 308 2.00 14.30 -12.40
C ALA A 308 3.53 14.25 -12.49
N ARG A 309 4.21 14.93 -11.56
CA ARG A 309 5.64 14.72 -11.35
C ARG A 309 5.84 13.44 -10.54
N VAL A 310 6.35 12.39 -11.18
CA VAL A 310 6.60 11.10 -10.52
C VAL A 310 8.01 11.06 -9.95
N TYR A 311 8.15 10.52 -8.74
CA TYR A 311 9.42 10.28 -8.05
C TYR A 311 9.46 8.85 -7.55
N THR A 312 10.64 8.22 -7.63
CA THR A 312 10.90 6.98 -6.91
C THR A 312 11.51 7.32 -5.56
N VAL A 313 10.93 6.77 -4.48
CA VAL A 313 11.46 6.90 -3.12
C VAL A 313 11.92 5.53 -2.66
N TYR A 314 13.22 5.39 -2.41
CA TYR A 314 13.81 4.15 -1.95
C TYR A 314 13.85 4.09 -0.42
N ILE A 315 13.20 3.09 0.16
CA ILE A 315 13.12 2.86 1.60
C ILE A 315 13.93 1.60 1.94
N PRO A 316 15.01 1.71 2.75
CA PRO A 316 15.78 0.53 3.19
C PRO A 316 14.97 -0.39 4.10
N SER A 317 15.33 -1.67 4.10
CA SER A 317 14.86 -2.64 5.09
C SER A 317 15.44 -2.32 6.48
N PRO A 318 14.82 -2.78 7.58
CA PRO A 318 15.32 -2.62 8.93
C PRO A 318 16.79 -3.05 9.08
N LEU A 319 17.14 -4.24 8.57
CA LEU A 319 18.52 -4.75 8.65
C LEU A 319 19.53 -3.90 7.86
N SER A 320 19.10 -3.21 6.80
CA SER A 320 19.95 -2.31 6.02
C SER A 320 20.13 -0.91 6.63
N CYS A 321 19.34 -0.57 7.67
CA CYS A 321 19.42 0.71 8.37
C CYS A 321 20.51 0.73 9.44
N TYR A 322 20.69 -0.38 10.15
CA TYR A 322 21.56 -0.43 11.32
C TYR A 322 22.96 -0.96 10.99
N GLU A 323 23.93 -0.59 11.82
CA GLU A 323 25.24 -1.25 11.85
C GLU A 323 25.10 -2.60 12.58
N LEU A 324 25.39 -3.70 11.89
CA LEU A 324 25.21 -5.05 12.42
C LEU A 324 26.42 -5.45 13.29
N ALA A 325 26.17 -5.81 14.55
CA ALA A 325 27.17 -6.30 15.49
C ALA A 325 27.31 -7.83 15.47
N SER A 326 26.23 -8.55 15.14
CA SER A 326 26.25 -10.01 15.07
C SER A 326 26.88 -10.52 13.76
N PRO A 327 27.57 -11.68 13.76
CA PRO A 327 28.14 -12.28 12.54
C PRO A 327 27.06 -12.87 11.62
N LYS A 328 25.90 -13.19 12.18
CA LYS A 328 24.73 -13.70 11.45
C LYS A 328 23.52 -12.82 11.74
N VAL A 329 22.59 -12.79 10.80
CA VAL A 329 21.27 -12.18 10.94
C VAL A 329 20.19 -13.20 10.64
N SER A 330 19.09 -13.13 11.40
CA SER A 330 17.85 -13.84 11.18
C SER A 330 16.89 -12.95 10.40
N ILE A 331 16.39 -13.47 9.28
CA ILE A 331 15.54 -12.73 8.34
C ILE A 331 14.14 -13.31 8.27
N GLU A 332 13.16 -12.49 7.92
CA GLU A 332 11.84 -12.98 7.52
C GLU A 332 11.95 -13.79 6.21
N ARG A 333 11.24 -14.91 6.14
CA ARG A 333 11.27 -15.81 4.98
C ARG A 333 10.07 -15.60 4.07
N TYR A 334 10.35 -15.36 2.80
CA TYR A 334 9.42 -15.23 1.69
C TYR A 334 9.46 -16.44 0.76
N HIS A 335 10.63 -17.08 0.59
CA HIS A 335 10.87 -18.10 -0.43
C HIS A 335 11.32 -19.46 0.11
N SER A 336 10.85 -19.93 1.28
CA SER A 336 11.21 -21.26 1.83
C SER A 336 12.72 -21.58 1.80
N ARG A 337 13.61 -20.58 1.72
CA ARG A 337 15.08 -20.71 1.71
C ARG A 337 15.60 -20.54 3.14
N GLY A 338 16.90 -20.30 3.32
CA GLY A 338 17.50 -20.14 4.64
C GLY A 338 16.87 -19.01 5.46
N GLU A 339 16.98 -19.08 6.79
CA GLU A 339 16.55 -18.00 7.70
C GLU A 339 17.74 -17.20 8.24
N LEU A 340 18.94 -17.80 8.21
CA LEU A 340 20.16 -17.24 8.78
C LEU A 340 21.17 -16.94 7.68
N TYR A 341 21.62 -15.70 7.65
CA TYR A 341 22.58 -15.21 6.65
C TYR A 341 23.76 -14.53 7.33
N ASP A 342 24.89 -14.46 6.61
CA ASP A 342 26.04 -13.68 7.05
C ASP A 342 25.71 -12.18 7.05
N SER A 343 25.96 -11.50 8.17
CA SER A 343 25.66 -10.07 8.29
C SER A 343 26.45 -9.23 7.27
N ARG A 344 27.64 -9.70 6.86
CA ARG A 344 28.47 -9.04 5.85
C ARG A 344 27.80 -8.96 4.48
N LEU A 345 26.76 -9.76 4.21
CA LEU A 345 26.02 -9.72 2.96
C LEU A 345 24.99 -8.58 2.91
N VAL A 346 24.53 -8.07 4.06
CA VAL A 346 23.43 -7.10 4.12
C VAL A 346 23.79 -5.80 3.40
N ARG A 347 24.94 -5.18 3.73
CA ARG A 347 25.33 -3.89 3.13
C ARG A 347 25.59 -4.00 1.62
N PRO A 348 26.41 -4.94 1.11
CA PRO A 348 26.61 -5.10 -0.33
C PRO A 348 25.31 -5.40 -1.08
N ARG A 349 24.42 -6.21 -0.48
CA ARG A 349 23.13 -6.52 -1.08
C ARG A 349 22.22 -5.30 -1.17
N SER A 350 22.19 -4.47 -0.12
CA SER A 350 21.45 -3.20 -0.13
C SER A 350 21.97 -2.23 -1.19
N GLU A 351 23.30 -2.13 -1.36
CA GLU A 351 23.88 -1.31 -2.43
C GLU A 351 23.54 -1.83 -3.82
N LEU A 352 23.58 -3.15 -4.03
CA LEU A 352 23.17 -3.77 -5.30
C LEU A 352 21.72 -3.44 -5.65
N ILE A 353 20.79 -3.64 -4.71
CA ILE A 353 19.36 -3.41 -4.95
C ILE A 353 19.11 -1.93 -5.23
N ALA A 354 19.66 -1.02 -4.41
CA ALA A 354 19.51 0.41 -4.65
C ALA A 354 20.08 0.84 -6.01
N GLY A 355 21.19 0.25 -6.45
CA GLY A 355 21.75 0.45 -7.78
C GLY A 355 20.81 -0.02 -8.90
N LEU A 356 20.17 -1.18 -8.75
CA LEU A 356 19.21 -1.71 -9.72
C LEU A 356 17.97 -0.80 -9.85
N ILE A 357 17.39 -0.38 -8.72
CA ILE A 357 16.18 0.45 -8.70
C ILE A 357 16.47 1.88 -9.16
N ARG A 358 17.64 2.44 -8.81
CA ARG A 358 18.09 3.74 -9.35
C ARG A 358 18.18 3.69 -10.87
N LYS A 359 18.86 2.68 -11.43
CA LYS A 359 18.98 2.50 -12.90
C LYS A 359 17.62 2.33 -13.57
N ALA A 360 16.69 1.59 -12.96
CA ALA A 360 15.33 1.46 -13.45
C ALA A 360 14.60 2.82 -13.48
N SER A 361 14.74 3.62 -12.41
CA SER A 361 14.16 4.96 -12.31
C SER A 361 14.72 5.91 -13.37
N GLU A 362 16.04 5.89 -13.57
CA GLU A 362 16.74 6.68 -14.60
C GLU A 362 16.27 6.34 -16.02
N ARG A 363 16.12 5.04 -16.35
CA ARG A 363 15.57 4.59 -17.64
C ARG A 363 14.13 5.07 -17.88
N CYS A 364 13.36 5.23 -16.81
CA CYS A 364 12.01 5.80 -16.84
C CYS A 364 11.99 7.33 -16.81
N ARG A 365 13.15 8.00 -16.71
CA ARG A 365 13.27 9.46 -16.49
C ARG A 365 12.52 9.95 -15.24
N VAL A 366 12.49 9.10 -14.22
CA VAL A 366 11.89 9.39 -12.92
C VAL A 366 13.01 9.70 -11.93
N PRO A 367 12.99 10.87 -11.26
CA PRO A 367 13.97 11.19 -10.23
C PRO A 367 13.95 10.19 -9.08
N PHE A 368 15.15 9.86 -8.57
CA PHE A 368 15.35 8.87 -7.52
C PHE A 368 15.75 9.55 -6.20
N ILE A 369 14.98 9.29 -5.14
CA ILE A 369 15.22 9.78 -3.78
C ILE A 369 15.71 8.61 -2.94
N ASP A 370 16.97 8.67 -2.51
CA ASP A 370 17.61 7.66 -1.67
C ASP A 370 17.48 8.02 -0.18
N ALA A 371 16.61 7.33 0.57
CA ALA A 371 16.44 7.59 2.01
C ALA A 371 17.52 6.91 2.87
N ARG A 372 18.34 6.01 2.31
CA ARG A 372 19.27 5.18 3.09
C ARG A 372 20.30 6.00 3.87
N PRO A 373 20.95 7.05 3.31
CA PRO A 373 21.95 7.80 4.07
C PRO A 373 21.36 8.46 5.31
N ALA A 374 20.19 9.09 5.17
CA ALA A 374 19.51 9.77 6.29
C ALA A 374 19.04 8.76 7.34
N MET A 375 18.42 7.65 6.92
CA MET A 375 17.94 6.62 7.85
C MET A 375 19.09 5.91 8.58
N ARG A 376 20.20 5.61 7.90
CA ARG A 376 21.39 5.00 8.52
C ARG A 376 22.03 5.94 9.55
N ALA A 377 22.21 7.21 9.18
CA ALA A 377 22.79 8.22 10.08
C ALA A 377 21.95 8.45 11.35
N GLU A 378 20.63 8.26 11.27
CA GLU A 378 19.76 8.31 12.45
C GLU A 378 19.80 7.00 13.24
N ALA A 379 19.80 5.86 12.54
CA ALA A 379 19.85 4.53 13.14
C ALA A 379 21.13 4.29 13.97
N GLU A 380 22.24 4.94 13.60
CA GLU A 380 23.49 4.96 14.38
C GLU A 380 23.31 5.57 15.78
N LYS A 381 22.35 6.48 15.96
CA LYS A 381 22.14 7.24 17.20
C LYS A 381 21.01 6.67 18.04
N ARG A 382 19.98 6.12 17.40
CA ARG A 382 18.78 5.60 18.09
C ARG A 382 17.99 4.65 17.21
N LEU A 383 17.14 3.85 17.86
CA LEU A 383 16.21 2.97 17.17
C LEU A 383 15.18 3.78 16.38
N ILE A 384 15.12 3.53 15.07
CA ILE A 384 14.14 4.13 14.15
C ILE A 384 13.03 3.15 13.74
N HIS A 385 13.02 1.96 14.34
CA HIS A 385 11.99 0.92 14.23
C HIS A 385 11.61 0.44 15.65
N GLY A 386 10.51 -0.31 15.78
CA GLY A 386 10.12 -0.90 17.05
C GLY A 386 9.57 0.09 18.08
N PRO A 387 9.29 -0.37 19.32
CA PRO A 387 9.41 -1.77 19.76
C PRO A 387 8.21 -2.64 19.36
N ARG A 388 7.09 -2.05 18.92
CA ARG A 388 5.84 -2.78 18.61
C ARG A 388 5.80 -3.37 17.20
N ASP A 389 6.42 -2.69 16.25
CA ASP A 389 6.49 -3.06 14.84
C ASP A 389 7.91 -2.77 14.36
N TRP A 390 8.59 -3.82 13.91
CA TRP A 390 9.98 -3.74 13.45
C TRP A 390 10.10 -3.80 11.93
N PHE A 391 9.00 -3.97 11.22
CA PHE A 391 8.94 -3.95 9.76
C PHE A 391 8.74 -2.52 9.25
N HIS A 392 8.04 -1.69 10.02
CA HIS A 392 7.80 -0.29 9.68
C HIS A 392 8.66 0.65 10.55
N PRO A 393 9.08 1.81 10.01
CA PRO A 393 9.70 2.86 10.82
C PRO A 393 8.81 3.26 12.00
N ASN A 394 9.41 3.66 13.11
CA ASN A 394 8.69 4.33 14.19
C ASN A 394 8.50 5.82 13.88
N ALA A 395 7.95 6.60 14.81
CA ALA A 395 7.70 8.02 14.59
C ALA A 395 8.97 8.82 14.19
N ILE A 396 10.14 8.45 14.75
CA ILE A 396 11.42 9.07 14.41
C ILE A 396 11.84 8.65 13.00
N GLY A 397 11.78 7.35 12.69
CA GLY A 397 12.13 6.84 11.37
C GLY A 397 11.26 7.42 10.25
N TYR A 398 9.95 7.61 10.48
CA TYR A 398 9.08 8.27 9.51
C TYR A 398 9.36 9.77 9.36
N ALA A 399 9.79 10.45 10.43
CA ALA A 399 10.23 11.85 10.32
C ALA A 399 11.47 11.96 9.43
N VAL A 400 12.46 11.09 9.64
CA VAL A 400 13.68 11.03 8.81
C VAL A 400 13.37 10.69 7.36
N LEU A 401 12.51 9.69 7.12
CA LEU A 401 12.05 9.36 5.77
C LEU A 401 11.36 10.57 5.11
N GLY A 402 10.47 11.24 5.86
CA GLY A 402 9.77 12.43 5.40
C GLY A 402 10.73 13.56 5.02
N ASP A 403 11.72 13.86 5.86
CA ASP A 403 12.74 14.88 5.58
C ASP A 403 13.60 14.52 4.35
N ALA A 404 13.97 13.24 4.21
CA ALA A 404 14.69 12.76 3.03
C ALA A 404 13.87 12.95 1.74
N VAL A 405 12.56 12.66 1.80
CA VAL A 405 11.62 12.91 0.69
C VAL A 405 11.53 14.39 0.37
N LEU A 406 11.33 15.26 1.37
CA LEU A 406 11.21 16.71 1.15
C LEU A 406 12.48 17.29 0.52
N GLY A 407 13.66 16.94 1.06
CA GLY A 407 14.93 17.36 0.48
C GLY A 407 15.16 16.83 -0.94
N GLY A 408 14.68 15.62 -1.25
CA GLY A 408 14.71 15.06 -2.60
C GLY A 408 13.79 15.80 -3.58
N LEU A 409 12.60 16.19 -3.13
CA LEU A 409 11.66 16.99 -3.92
C LEU A 409 12.23 18.38 -4.23
N GLU A 410 12.89 19.02 -3.27
CA GLU A 410 13.52 20.34 -3.44
C GLU A 410 14.68 20.32 -4.44
N ARG A 411 15.58 19.33 -4.34
CA ARG A 411 16.72 19.17 -5.27
C ARG A 411 16.33 18.88 -6.72
N SER A 412 15.08 18.48 -6.93
CA SER A 412 14.55 18.10 -8.25
C SER A 412 13.63 19.18 -8.84
N ARG A 413 13.45 20.31 -8.17
CA ARG A 413 12.85 21.52 -8.73
C ARG A 413 13.89 22.27 -9.54
#